data_AF-A0A832LLE3-F1
#
_entry.id   AF-A0A832LLE3-F1
#
_cell.length_a   1.000
_cell.length_b   1.000
_cell.length_c   1.000
_cell.angle_alpha   90.00
_cell.angle_beta   90.00
_cell.angle_gamma   90.00
#
_symmetry.space_group_name_H-M   'P 1'
#
loop_
_entity.id
_entity.type
_entity.pdbx_description
1 polymer ?
#
loop_
_entity_poly.entity_id
_entity_poly.type
_entity_poly.pdbx_seq_one_letter_code
_entity_poly.pdbx_strand_id
1 'polypeptide(L)'
;MKYCIYCGAQLPTAVQPPRLERPQPIEAPPPVPPLVPPPTQAAQPSPAAPPPVGLEGEIAALMSNISALYSRKVALFRLFQSGEVSESVFMKLYNEYSGKLSELLNTRVRRLEDLRRRLEEVNRRLSEVALNIEELSVRYKIGEIDLNTFSQKSERLKVEQRELENMAKSIRSSLDRLEKMLGDKPPSEIKSMEDGLRGAYEAIRKMVEDGKISSGVLESVRVDVEETLAFLDSLIRDRKERERLLREDLEALQARYKIGEITIEEYERRKKEIQEEIGKVWS
;
A
#
# COMPACT_ATOMS: atom_id res chain seq x y z
N MET A 1 17.06 -50.13 44.09
CA MET A 1 16.14 -49.29 43.30
C MET A 1 15.71 -48.12 44.16
N LYS A 2 15.81 -46.88 43.65
CA LYS A 2 15.34 -45.68 44.38
C LYS A 2 13.92 -45.36 43.91
N TYR A 3 13.06 -44.90 44.80
CA TYR A 3 11.67 -44.55 44.48
C TYR A 3 11.40 -43.10 44.92
N CYS A 4 10.49 -42.43 44.21
CA CYS A 4 10.04 -41.09 44.59
C CYS A 4 9.18 -41.16 45.86
N ILE A 5 9.52 -40.38 46.88
CA ILE A 5 8.85 -40.40 48.18
C ILE A 5 7.44 -39.77 48.17
N TYR A 6 7.03 -39.11 47.08
CA TYR A 6 5.72 -38.46 46.97
C TYR A 6 4.70 -39.21 46.10
N CYS A 7 5.14 -40.11 45.21
CA CYS A 7 4.23 -40.82 44.30
C CYS A 7 4.55 -42.30 44.09
N GLY A 8 5.61 -42.84 44.72
CA GLY A 8 5.93 -44.27 44.66
C GLY A 8 6.52 -44.77 43.34
N ALA A 9 6.69 -43.91 42.33
CA ALA A 9 7.30 -44.28 41.05
C ALA A 9 8.82 -44.55 41.20
N GLN A 10 9.31 -45.54 40.45
CA GLN A 10 10.70 -45.99 40.50
C GLN A 10 11.61 -45.05 39.69
N LEU A 11 12.67 -44.53 40.33
CA LEU A 11 13.60 -43.58 39.73
C LEU A 11 14.76 -44.30 39.03
N PRO A 12 15.17 -43.84 37.83
CA PRO A 12 16.31 -44.41 37.11
C PRO A 12 17.60 -44.36 37.94
N THR A 13 18.30 -45.49 38.01
CA THR A 13 19.58 -45.60 38.73
C THR A 13 20.71 -45.19 37.79
N ALA A 14 21.41 -44.10 38.12
CA ALA A 14 22.59 -43.65 37.38
C ALA A 14 23.76 -44.62 37.57
N VAL A 15 24.33 -45.10 36.47
CA VAL A 15 25.59 -45.87 36.44
C VAL A 15 26.65 -45.02 35.73
N GLN A 16 27.71 -44.68 36.47
CA GLN A 16 28.94 -44.07 35.95
C GLN A 16 29.94 -45.16 35.48
N PRO A 17 30.90 -44.79 34.61
CA PRO A 17 31.49 -45.69 33.62
C PRO A 17 32.79 -46.37 34.08
N PRO A 18 33.20 -47.51 33.48
CA PRO A 18 34.58 -47.98 33.54
C PRO A 18 35.40 -47.51 32.32
N ARG A 19 36.64 -47.12 32.62
CA ARG A 19 37.66 -46.55 31.74
C ARG A 19 38.51 -47.67 31.09
N LEU A 20 38.74 -47.53 29.78
CA LEU A 20 39.79 -48.06 28.90
C LEU A 20 40.66 -49.25 29.37
N GLU A 21 40.65 -50.34 28.60
CA GLU A 21 41.80 -51.22 28.39
C GLU A 21 42.02 -51.48 26.89
N ARG A 22 43.29 -51.40 26.46
CA ARG A 22 43.80 -51.66 25.12
C ARG A 22 44.27 -53.11 25.03
N PRO A 23 43.98 -53.85 23.95
CA PRO A 23 44.95 -54.81 23.42
C PRO A 23 45.25 -54.64 21.92
N GLN A 24 46.37 -55.26 21.55
CA GLN A 24 47.21 -55.12 20.36
C GLN A 24 46.81 -56.08 19.19
N PRO A 25 47.48 -56.00 18.02
CA PRO A 25 46.93 -56.30 16.68
C PRO A 25 47.14 -57.76 16.25
N ILE A 26 46.40 -58.22 15.22
CA ILE A 26 46.85 -59.19 14.21
C ILE A 26 45.86 -59.28 13.02
N GLU A 27 46.47 -59.20 11.84
CA GLU A 27 46.16 -59.74 10.50
C GLU A 27 44.91 -59.32 9.69
N ALA A 28 45.23 -58.88 8.46
CA ALA A 28 44.31 -58.43 7.43
C ALA A 28 43.97 -59.55 6.42
N PRO A 29 42.73 -59.62 5.91
CA PRO A 29 42.38 -60.33 4.67
C PRO A 29 42.37 -59.40 3.42
N PRO A 30 42.44 -59.98 2.19
CA PRO A 30 42.92 -59.33 0.96
C PRO A 30 41.91 -58.39 0.25
N PRO A 31 42.35 -57.58 -0.75
CA PRO A 31 41.61 -56.42 -1.24
C PRO A 31 40.52 -56.78 -2.26
N VAL A 32 39.36 -56.13 -2.13
CA VAL A 32 38.25 -56.15 -3.09
C VAL A 32 38.18 -54.76 -3.76
N PRO A 33 37.98 -54.69 -5.10
CA PRO A 33 38.24 -53.50 -5.94
C PRO A 33 37.34 -52.27 -5.64
N PRO A 34 37.77 -51.06 -6.06
CA PRO A 34 37.09 -49.81 -5.70
C PRO A 34 35.75 -49.65 -6.41
N LEU A 35 34.68 -49.58 -5.62
CA LEU A 35 33.36 -49.11 -6.06
C LEU A 35 33.35 -47.57 -6.05
N VAL A 36 33.26 -47.01 -7.26
CA VAL A 36 33.13 -45.58 -7.54
C VAL A 36 31.84 -45.04 -6.90
N PRO A 37 31.86 -43.95 -6.12
CA PRO A 37 30.64 -43.33 -5.61
C PRO A 37 29.87 -42.60 -6.74
N PRO A 38 28.52 -42.63 -6.74
CA PRO A 38 27.72 -41.86 -7.69
C PRO A 38 27.83 -40.34 -7.42
N PRO A 39 27.63 -39.49 -8.45
CA PRO A 39 27.92 -38.07 -8.37
C PRO A 39 26.95 -37.32 -7.46
N THR A 40 27.51 -36.49 -6.57
CA THR A 40 26.81 -35.53 -5.73
C THR A 40 25.99 -34.56 -6.60
N GLN A 41 24.66 -34.60 -6.49
CA GLN A 41 23.81 -33.54 -7.03
C GLN A 41 24.14 -32.24 -6.30
N ALA A 42 24.57 -31.23 -7.06
CA ALA A 42 24.72 -29.87 -6.57
C ALA A 42 23.35 -29.36 -6.10
N ALA A 43 23.25 -29.01 -4.82
CA ALA A 43 22.08 -28.35 -4.28
C ALA A 43 21.80 -27.06 -5.08
N GLN A 44 20.63 -26.98 -5.71
CA GLN A 44 20.15 -25.74 -6.29
C GLN A 44 20.01 -24.69 -5.18
N PRO A 45 20.53 -23.47 -5.36
CA PRO A 45 20.29 -22.40 -4.41
C PRO A 45 18.79 -22.07 -4.37
N SER A 46 18.19 -22.18 -3.20
CA SER A 46 16.84 -21.68 -2.96
C SER A 46 16.79 -20.18 -3.30
N PRO A 47 15.68 -19.67 -3.88
CA PRO A 47 15.51 -18.24 -4.08
C PRO A 47 15.63 -17.53 -2.73
N ALA A 48 16.54 -16.55 -2.65
CA ALA A 48 16.65 -15.70 -1.47
C ALA A 48 15.28 -15.08 -1.18
N ALA A 49 14.81 -15.25 0.06
CA ALA A 49 13.61 -14.57 0.52
C ALA A 49 13.80 -13.06 0.32
N PRO A 50 12.80 -12.33 -0.21
CA PRO A 50 12.90 -10.88 -0.33
C PRO A 50 13.15 -10.28 1.06
N PRO A 51 13.97 -9.22 1.15
CA PRO A 51 14.26 -8.58 2.42
C PRO A 51 12.96 -8.16 3.12
N PRO A 52 12.92 -8.16 4.46
CA PRO A 52 11.73 -7.77 5.21
C PRO A 52 11.34 -6.35 4.78
N VAL A 53 10.20 -6.27 4.10
CA VAL A 53 9.65 -5.03 3.62
C VAL A 53 9.23 -4.25 4.87
N GLY A 54 9.91 -3.15 5.18
CA GLY A 54 9.51 -2.29 6.29
C GLY A 54 8.06 -1.83 6.15
N LEU A 55 7.45 -1.35 7.24
CA LEU A 55 6.04 -0.92 7.28
C LEU A 55 5.66 0.04 6.14
N GLU A 56 6.57 0.92 5.72
CA GLU A 56 6.34 1.80 4.55
C GLU A 56 6.20 1.03 3.23
N GLY A 57 6.98 -0.02 3.02
CA GLY A 57 6.87 -0.86 1.84
C GLY A 57 5.64 -1.76 1.85
N GLU A 58 5.17 -2.20 3.02
CA GLU A 58 3.87 -2.89 3.14
C GLU A 58 2.71 -1.98 2.71
N ILE A 59 2.73 -0.70 3.15
CA ILE A 59 1.74 0.31 2.76
C ILE A 59 1.82 0.57 1.25
N ALA A 60 3.02 0.75 0.72
CA ALA A 60 3.21 0.98 -0.71
C ALA A 60 2.69 -0.20 -1.55
N ALA A 61 2.98 -1.43 -1.14
CA ALA A 61 2.49 -2.63 -1.80
C ALA A 61 0.97 -2.75 -1.72
N LEU A 62 0.37 -2.47 -0.56
CA LEU A 62 -1.08 -2.46 -0.38
C LEU A 62 -1.75 -1.47 -1.35
N MET A 63 -1.27 -0.23 -1.38
CA MET A 63 -1.83 0.81 -2.25
C MET A 63 -1.65 0.46 -3.73
N SER A 64 -0.48 -0.03 -4.13
CA SER A 64 -0.22 -0.47 -5.51
C SER A 64 -1.12 -1.63 -5.94
N ASN A 65 -1.38 -2.60 -5.05
CA ASN A 65 -2.28 -3.71 -5.34
C ASN A 65 -3.74 -3.24 -5.51
N ILE A 66 -4.19 -2.27 -4.70
CA ILE A 66 -5.51 -1.64 -4.86
C ILE A 66 -5.60 -0.96 -6.24
N SER A 67 -4.60 -0.14 -6.58
CA SER A 67 -4.53 0.53 -7.88
C SER A 67 -4.54 -0.44 -9.07
N ALA A 68 -3.79 -1.53 -8.96
CA ALA A 68 -3.74 -2.57 -9.99
C ALA A 68 -5.10 -3.27 -10.19
N LEU A 69 -5.85 -3.52 -9.11
CA LEU A 69 -7.18 -4.13 -9.22
C LEU A 69 -8.19 -3.19 -9.91
N TYR A 70 -8.17 -1.89 -9.60
CA TYR A 70 -9.00 -0.92 -10.34
C TYR A 70 -8.66 -0.93 -11.84
N SER A 71 -7.37 -0.85 -12.21
CA SER A 71 -6.96 -0.92 -13.62
C SER A 71 -7.39 -2.22 -14.30
N ARG A 72 -7.24 -3.36 -13.63
CA ARG A 72 -7.67 -4.67 -14.16
C ARG A 72 -9.18 -4.77 -14.34
N LYS A 73 -9.98 -4.21 -13.41
CA LYS A 73 -11.45 -4.15 -13.56
C LYS A 73 -11.83 -3.35 -14.80
N VAL A 74 -11.26 -2.15 -14.98
CA VAL A 74 -11.52 -1.33 -16.19
C VAL A 74 -11.09 -2.05 -17.47
N ALA A 75 -9.92 -2.70 -17.47
CA ALA A 75 -9.45 -3.47 -18.63
C ALA A 75 -10.37 -4.67 -18.94
N LEU A 76 -10.87 -5.35 -17.91
CA LEU A 76 -11.80 -6.47 -18.06
C LEU A 76 -13.11 -6.02 -18.73
N PHE A 77 -13.63 -4.83 -18.39
CA PHE A 77 -14.79 -4.25 -19.09
C PHE A 77 -14.52 -4.03 -20.58
N ARG A 78 -13.33 -3.53 -20.94
CA ARG A 78 -12.95 -3.33 -22.35
C ARG A 78 -12.86 -4.65 -23.12
N LEU A 79 -12.26 -5.68 -22.52
CA LEU A 79 -12.17 -7.03 -23.11
C LEU A 79 -13.53 -7.71 -23.27
N PHE A 80 -14.45 -7.47 -22.33
CA PHE A 80 -15.81 -7.97 -22.44
C PHE A 80 -16.59 -7.23 -23.54
N GLN A 81 -16.45 -5.91 -23.61
CA GLN A 81 -17.04 -5.09 -24.68
C GLN A 81 -16.57 -5.52 -26.08
N SER A 82 -15.28 -5.88 -26.25
CA SER A 82 -14.75 -6.34 -27.55
C SER A 82 -15.16 -7.77 -27.92
N GLY A 83 -15.87 -8.48 -27.03
CA GLY A 83 -16.28 -9.87 -27.23
C GLY A 83 -15.14 -10.88 -27.07
N GLU A 84 -13.99 -10.47 -26.53
CA GLU A 84 -12.84 -11.36 -26.28
C GLU A 84 -13.08 -12.33 -25.12
N VAL A 85 -14.05 -12.02 -24.26
CA VAL A 85 -14.37 -12.79 -23.05
C VAL A 85 -15.87 -13.09 -23.03
N SER A 86 -16.25 -14.32 -22.68
CA SER A 86 -17.67 -14.69 -22.52
C SER A 86 -18.26 -14.13 -21.22
N GLU A 87 -19.59 -14.03 -21.15
CA GLU A 87 -20.30 -13.57 -19.93
C GLU A 87 -19.89 -14.34 -18.67
N SER A 88 -19.80 -15.66 -18.78
CA SER A 88 -19.45 -16.53 -17.64
C SER A 88 -18.04 -16.27 -17.13
N VAL A 89 -17.08 -16.04 -18.04
CA VAL A 89 -15.69 -15.77 -17.67
C VAL A 89 -15.55 -14.35 -17.14
N PHE A 90 -16.23 -13.38 -17.76
CA PHE A 90 -16.30 -12.00 -17.29
C PHE A 90 -16.81 -11.95 -15.85
N MET A 91 -17.98 -12.53 -15.57
CA MET A 91 -18.58 -12.52 -14.24
C MET A 91 -17.71 -13.21 -13.19
N LYS A 92 -17.08 -14.34 -13.54
CA LYS A 92 -16.16 -15.03 -12.63
C LYS A 92 -14.98 -14.14 -12.24
N LEU A 93 -14.28 -13.58 -13.22
CA LEU A 93 -13.10 -12.72 -12.99
C LEU A 93 -13.48 -11.41 -12.29
N TYR A 94 -14.61 -10.82 -12.67
CA TYR A 94 -15.10 -9.59 -12.07
C TYR A 94 -15.43 -9.79 -10.59
N ASN A 95 -16.10 -10.88 -10.23
CA ASN A 95 -16.39 -11.21 -8.84
C ASN A 95 -15.11 -11.49 -8.04
N GLU A 96 -14.15 -12.20 -8.62
CA GLU A 96 -12.84 -12.43 -7.98
C GLU A 96 -12.08 -11.13 -7.72
N TYR A 97 -12.03 -10.23 -8.71
CA TYR A 97 -11.37 -8.93 -8.55
C TYR A 97 -12.11 -8.03 -7.56
N SER A 98 -13.43 -8.04 -7.55
CA SER A 98 -14.25 -7.25 -6.61
C SER A 98 -14.09 -7.76 -5.18
N GLY A 99 -14.05 -9.08 -4.97
CA GLY A 99 -13.76 -9.69 -3.66
C GLY A 99 -12.37 -9.29 -3.15
N LYS A 100 -11.34 -9.49 -3.97
CA LYS A 100 -9.96 -9.09 -3.61
C LYS A 100 -9.84 -7.59 -3.33
N LEU A 101 -10.52 -6.75 -4.12
CA LEU A 101 -10.50 -5.31 -3.92
C LEU A 101 -11.14 -4.93 -2.58
N SER A 102 -12.27 -5.53 -2.25
CA SER A 102 -12.93 -5.34 -0.96
C SER A 102 -12.03 -5.74 0.22
N GLU A 103 -11.34 -6.87 0.14
CA GLU A 103 -10.38 -7.31 1.16
C GLU A 103 -9.23 -6.31 1.37
N LEU A 104 -8.65 -5.82 0.28
CA LEU A 104 -7.56 -4.83 0.35
C LEU A 104 -8.06 -3.48 0.88
N LEU A 105 -9.25 -3.02 0.47
CA LEU A 105 -9.86 -1.79 0.98
C LEU A 105 -10.16 -1.89 2.48
N ASN A 106 -10.69 -3.02 2.94
CA ASN A 106 -10.89 -3.27 4.37
C ASN A 106 -9.57 -3.30 5.14
N THR A 107 -8.53 -3.91 4.57
CA THR A 107 -7.18 -3.91 5.15
C THR A 107 -6.65 -2.48 5.28
N ARG A 108 -6.81 -1.66 4.24
CA ARG A 108 -6.44 -0.24 4.25
C ARG A 108 -7.17 0.53 5.36
N VAL A 109 -8.47 0.35 5.51
CA VAL A 109 -9.28 1.00 6.56
C VAL A 109 -8.75 0.65 7.95
N ARG A 110 -8.52 -0.64 8.23
CA ARG A 110 -7.95 -1.09 9.52
C ARG A 110 -6.58 -0.47 9.78
N ARG A 111 -5.70 -0.41 8.77
CA ARG A 111 -4.37 0.22 8.91
C ARG A 111 -4.46 1.72 9.18
N LEU A 112 -5.42 2.43 8.56
CA LEU A 112 -5.67 3.84 8.85
C LEU A 112 -6.11 4.03 10.31
N GLU A 113 -7.04 3.23 10.80
CA GLU A 113 -7.51 3.28 12.18
C GLU A 113 -6.40 2.99 13.19
N ASP A 114 -5.60 1.95 12.96
CA ASP A 114 -4.47 1.60 13.82
C ASP A 114 -3.43 2.71 13.89
N LEU A 115 -3.09 3.31 12.74
CA LEU A 115 -2.12 4.41 12.68
C LEU A 115 -2.66 5.69 13.34
N ARG A 116 -3.95 5.99 13.21
CA ARG A 116 -4.59 7.12 13.90
C ARG A 116 -4.53 6.96 15.42
N ARG A 117 -4.88 5.77 15.94
CA ARG A 117 -4.77 5.46 17.37
C ARG A 117 -3.33 5.57 17.88
N ARG A 118 -2.35 5.07 17.13
CA ARG A 118 -0.93 5.19 17.47
C ARG A 118 -0.47 6.65 17.47
N LEU A 119 -0.92 7.45 16.51
CA LEU A 119 -0.59 8.87 16.45
C LEU A 119 -1.14 9.62 17.67
N GLU A 120 -2.37 9.32 18.08
CA GLU A 120 -2.98 9.87 19.30
C GLU A 120 -2.17 9.51 20.55
N GLU A 121 -1.72 8.26 20.68
CA GLU A 121 -0.88 7.83 21.81
C GLU A 121 0.46 8.58 21.83
N VAL A 122 1.13 8.71 20.67
CA VAL A 122 2.40 9.44 20.56
C VAL A 122 2.21 10.91 20.90
N ASN A 123 1.12 11.54 20.44
CA ASN A 123 0.80 12.94 20.76
C ASN A 123 0.53 13.14 22.26
N ARG A 124 -0.12 12.17 22.92
CA ARG A 124 -0.32 12.21 24.38
C ARG A 124 1.03 12.18 25.11
N ARG A 125 1.92 11.25 24.73
CA ARG A 125 3.28 11.17 25.31
C ARG A 125 4.10 12.43 25.08
N LEU A 126 4.02 13.03 23.88
CA LEU A 126 4.66 14.32 23.60
C LEU A 126 4.18 15.42 24.55
N SER A 127 2.87 15.44 24.83
CA SER A 127 2.29 16.40 25.76
C SER A 127 2.78 16.18 27.19
N GLU A 128 2.87 14.92 27.64
CA GLU A 128 3.44 14.55 28.95
C GLU A 128 4.93 14.95 29.06
N VAL A 129 5.74 14.68 28.04
CA VAL A 129 7.15 15.09 27.99
C VAL A 129 7.29 16.61 28.03
N ALA A 130 6.43 17.36 27.33
CA ALA A 130 6.43 18.81 27.37
C ALA A 130 6.16 19.35 28.78
N LEU A 131 5.15 18.80 29.48
CA LEU A 131 4.86 19.14 30.88
C LEU A 131 6.03 18.80 31.80
N ASN A 132 6.68 17.63 31.62
CA ASN A 132 7.84 17.24 32.41
C ASN A 132 9.03 18.17 32.20
N ILE A 133 9.25 18.67 30.97
CA ILE A 133 10.28 19.67 30.67
C ILE A 133 9.98 20.99 31.38
N GLU A 134 8.72 21.43 31.36
CA GLU A 134 8.27 22.64 32.05
C GLU A 134 8.45 22.53 33.57
N GLU A 135 7.96 21.44 34.18
CA GLU A 135 8.12 21.15 35.61
C GLU A 135 9.59 21.14 36.02
N LEU A 136 10.44 20.47 35.23
CA LEU A 136 11.88 20.42 35.47
C LEU A 136 12.52 21.82 35.42
N SER A 137 12.07 22.67 34.50
CA SER A 137 12.52 24.07 34.41
C SER A 137 12.12 24.89 35.63
N VAL A 138 10.89 24.74 36.12
CA VAL A 138 10.40 25.42 37.32
C VAL A 138 11.21 25.00 38.54
N ARG A 139 11.39 23.69 38.76
CA ARG A 139 12.18 23.15 39.89
C ARG A 139 13.61 23.70 39.93
N TYR A 140 14.26 23.79 38.77
CA TYR A 140 15.59 24.39 38.68
C TYR A 140 15.57 25.89 39.05
N LYS A 141 14.60 26.66 38.53
CA LYS A 141 14.48 28.10 38.80
C LYS A 141 14.21 28.44 40.27
N ILE A 142 13.45 27.60 40.97
CA ILE A 142 13.18 27.77 42.41
C ILE A 142 14.30 27.18 43.30
N GLY A 143 15.34 26.61 42.69
CA GLY A 143 16.50 26.08 43.41
C GLY A 143 16.28 24.71 44.06
N GLU A 144 15.22 23.98 43.71
CA GLU A 144 14.97 22.61 44.22
C GLU A 144 15.99 21.60 43.67
N ILE A 145 16.56 21.86 42.48
CA ILE A 145 17.57 21.00 41.84
C ILE A 145 18.76 21.83 41.35
N ASP A 146 19.94 21.23 41.35
CA ASP A 146 21.16 21.85 40.83
C ASP A 146 21.25 21.79 39.29
N LEU A 147 22.17 22.59 38.72
CA LEU A 147 22.36 22.70 37.28
C LEU A 147 22.76 21.37 36.62
N ASN A 148 23.54 20.53 37.29
CA ASN A 148 23.98 19.26 36.72
C ASN A 148 22.81 18.27 36.64
N THR A 149 22.02 18.15 37.72
CA THR A 149 20.79 17.35 37.74
C THR A 149 19.77 17.84 36.70
N PHE A 150 19.58 19.16 36.59
CA PHE A 150 18.72 19.76 35.57
C PHE A 150 19.18 19.39 34.17
N SER A 151 20.46 19.60 33.86
CA SER A 151 21.04 19.37 32.53
C SER A 151 20.89 17.91 32.10
N GLN A 152 21.18 16.97 33.00
CA GLN A 152 21.06 15.54 32.70
C GLN A 152 19.62 15.12 32.41
N LYS A 153 18.66 15.53 33.25
CA LYS A 153 17.24 15.20 33.06
C LYS A 153 16.66 15.89 31.82
N SER A 154 17.08 17.14 31.56
CA SER A 154 16.65 17.91 30.40
C SER A 154 17.09 17.25 29.10
N GLU A 155 18.34 16.77 29.01
CA GLU A 155 18.79 16.11 27.79
C GLU A 155 18.07 14.79 27.53
N ARG A 156 17.78 14.00 28.58
CA ARG A 156 16.98 12.77 28.44
C ARG A 156 15.59 13.06 27.87
N LEU A 157 14.89 14.04 28.44
CA LEU A 157 13.55 14.44 27.96
C LEU A 157 13.60 14.99 26.53
N LYS A 158 14.66 15.72 26.16
CA LYS A 158 14.85 16.20 24.78
C LYS A 158 15.09 15.07 23.79
N VAL A 159 15.85 14.04 24.17
CA VAL A 159 16.05 12.85 23.32
C VAL A 159 14.72 12.15 23.11
N GLU A 160 13.98 11.88 24.18
CA GLU A 160 12.65 11.26 24.10
C GLU A 160 11.67 12.08 23.25
N GLN A 161 11.65 13.41 23.42
CA GLN A 161 10.84 14.31 22.61
C GLN A 161 11.17 14.17 21.12
N ARG A 162 12.45 14.21 20.74
CA ARG A 162 12.88 14.07 19.32
C ARG A 162 12.48 12.72 18.75
N GLU A 163 12.61 11.63 19.52
CA GLU A 163 12.19 10.29 19.10
C GLU A 163 10.68 10.21 18.85
N LEU A 164 9.88 10.75 19.78
CA LEU A 164 8.42 10.82 19.65
C LEU A 164 8.00 11.69 18.45
N GLU A 165 8.63 12.83 18.23
CA GLU A 165 8.39 13.69 17.06
C GLU A 165 8.68 12.97 15.74
N ASN A 166 9.80 12.24 15.68
CA ASN A 166 10.16 11.43 14.52
C ASN A 166 9.14 10.31 14.25
N MET A 167 8.67 9.62 15.30
CA MET A 167 7.60 8.62 15.18
C MET A 167 6.29 9.25 14.69
N ALA A 168 5.88 10.39 15.27
CA ALA A 168 4.68 11.10 14.83
C ALA A 168 4.77 11.55 13.36
N LYS A 169 5.96 11.95 12.90
CA LYS A 169 6.19 12.30 11.50
C LYS A 169 6.07 11.09 10.59
N SER A 170 6.69 9.96 10.93
CA SER A 170 6.60 8.72 10.15
C SER A 170 5.17 8.18 10.06
N ILE A 171 4.42 8.20 11.17
CA ILE A 171 3.01 7.80 11.19
C ILE A 171 2.17 8.72 10.30
N ARG A 172 2.35 10.04 10.38
CA ARG A 172 1.65 11.01 9.51
C ARG A 172 1.94 10.78 8.03
N SER A 173 3.18 10.51 7.66
CA SER A 173 3.54 10.17 6.28
C SER A 173 2.90 8.86 5.81
N SER A 174 2.79 7.87 6.70
CA SER A 174 2.10 6.61 6.42
C SER A 174 0.59 6.79 6.22
N LEU A 175 -0.04 7.64 7.04
CA LEU A 175 -1.46 8.02 6.90
C LEU A 175 -1.72 8.73 5.57
N ASP A 176 -0.91 9.74 5.21
CA ASP A 176 -1.04 10.47 3.94
C ASP A 176 -0.96 9.53 2.72
N ARG A 177 -0.03 8.56 2.75
CA ARG A 177 0.09 7.55 1.69
C ARG A 177 -1.15 6.66 1.59
N LEU A 178 -1.69 6.21 2.72
CA LEU A 178 -2.91 5.41 2.71
C LEU A 178 -4.10 6.24 2.23
N GLU A 179 -4.22 7.51 2.62
CA GLU A 179 -5.32 8.40 2.25
C GLU A 179 -5.35 8.71 0.74
N LYS A 180 -4.19 8.86 0.10
CA LYS A 180 -4.04 9.11 -1.34
C LYS A 180 -4.35 7.88 -2.21
N MET A 181 -5.64 7.61 -2.40
CA MET A 181 -6.12 6.59 -3.32
C MET A 181 -5.69 6.86 -4.76
N LEU A 182 -5.21 5.82 -5.45
CA LEU A 182 -4.63 5.91 -6.81
C LEU A 182 -3.50 6.95 -6.93
N GLY A 183 -2.80 7.27 -5.83
CA GLY A 183 -1.73 8.28 -5.82
C GLY A 183 -0.50 7.89 -6.64
N ASP A 184 -0.38 6.63 -7.07
CA ASP A 184 0.62 6.14 -8.00
C ASP A 184 0.26 6.38 -9.48
N LYS A 185 -0.95 6.86 -9.78
CA LYS A 185 -1.43 7.11 -11.14
C LYS A 185 -1.47 8.59 -11.47
N PRO A 186 -1.05 8.99 -12.69
CA PRO A 186 -1.24 10.36 -13.14
C PRO A 186 -2.74 10.64 -13.37
N PRO A 187 -3.18 11.91 -13.20
CA PRO A 187 -4.59 12.29 -13.39
C PRO A 187 -5.15 11.95 -14.77
N SER A 188 -4.32 12.03 -15.81
CA SER A 188 -4.68 11.64 -17.19
C SER A 188 -5.01 10.15 -17.31
N GLU A 189 -4.31 9.28 -16.59
CA GLU A 189 -4.61 7.85 -16.54
C GLU A 189 -5.94 7.60 -15.81
N ILE A 190 -6.19 8.30 -14.70
CA ILE A 190 -7.46 8.22 -13.96
C ILE A 190 -8.62 8.67 -14.86
N LYS A 191 -8.46 9.76 -15.62
CA LYS A 191 -9.45 10.21 -16.63
C LYS A 191 -9.70 9.15 -17.69
N SER A 192 -8.64 8.56 -18.25
CA SER A 192 -8.75 7.47 -19.25
C SER A 192 -9.44 6.22 -18.69
N MET A 193 -9.20 5.91 -17.41
CA MET A 193 -9.89 4.82 -16.72
C MET A 193 -11.39 5.12 -16.59
N GLU A 194 -11.76 6.33 -16.16
CA GLU A 194 -13.15 6.74 -16.04
C GLU A 194 -13.88 6.73 -17.39
N ASP A 195 -13.32 7.40 -18.41
CA ASP A 195 -13.88 7.47 -19.75
C ASP A 195 -14.02 6.07 -20.37
N GLY A 196 -13.00 5.22 -20.17
CA GLY A 196 -12.99 3.85 -20.63
C GLY A 196 -14.04 2.98 -19.96
N LEU A 197 -14.20 3.08 -18.64
CA LEU A 197 -15.22 2.35 -17.90
C LEU A 197 -16.63 2.79 -18.30
N ARG A 198 -16.85 4.11 -18.39
CA ARG A 198 -18.13 4.69 -18.83
C ARG A 198 -18.49 4.24 -20.24
N GLY A 199 -17.57 4.34 -21.18
CA GLY A 199 -17.77 3.92 -22.56
C GLY A 199 -18.05 2.42 -22.69
N ALA A 200 -17.29 1.59 -21.97
CA ALA A 200 -17.51 0.14 -21.98
C ALA A 200 -18.85 -0.25 -21.36
N TYR A 201 -19.23 0.38 -20.24
CA TYR A 201 -20.51 0.11 -19.59
C TYR A 201 -21.71 0.48 -20.46
N GLU A 202 -21.68 1.63 -21.13
CA GLU A 202 -22.74 2.03 -22.08
C GLU A 202 -22.79 1.11 -23.31
N ALA A 203 -21.64 0.64 -23.80
CA ALA A 203 -21.60 -0.32 -24.90
C ALA A 203 -22.21 -1.67 -24.51
N ILE A 204 -21.89 -2.17 -23.31
CA ILE A 204 -22.49 -3.38 -22.73
C ILE A 204 -24.00 -3.21 -22.57
N ARG A 205 -24.48 -2.05 -22.11
CA ARG A 205 -25.91 -1.74 -22.04
C ARG A 205 -26.59 -1.91 -23.40
N LYS A 206 -26.01 -1.36 -24.46
CA LYS A 206 -26.52 -1.54 -25.84
C LYS A 206 -26.49 -3.00 -26.29
N MET A 207 -25.47 -3.77 -25.91
CA MET A 207 -25.41 -5.20 -26.23
C MET A 207 -26.54 -6.00 -25.56
N VAL A 208 -26.97 -5.61 -24.34
CA VAL A 208 -28.15 -6.19 -23.68
C VAL A 208 -29.42 -5.80 -24.44
N GLU A 209 -29.58 -4.53 -24.81
CA GLU A 209 -30.73 -4.03 -25.58
C GLU A 209 -30.86 -4.73 -26.94
N ASP A 210 -29.73 -5.00 -27.60
CA ASP A 210 -29.64 -5.75 -28.85
C ASP A 210 -29.86 -7.27 -28.67
N GLY A 211 -30.02 -7.76 -27.44
CA GLY A 211 -30.18 -9.19 -27.13
C GLY A 211 -28.92 -10.04 -27.34
N LYS A 212 -27.73 -9.41 -27.45
CA LYS A 212 -26.45 -10.10 -27.66
C LYS A 212 -25.90 -10.71 -26.38
N ILE A 213 -26.25 -10.15 -25.23
CA ILE A 213 -25.85 -10.63 -23.90
C ILE A 213 -27.02 -10.58 -22.91
N SER A 214 -26.92 -11.35 -21.84
CA SER A 214 -27.91 -11.37 -20.76
C SER A 214 -27.98 -10.06 -19.97
N SER A 215 -29.18 -9.64 -19.57
CA SER A 215 -29.37 -8.52 -18.66
C SER A 215 -28.79 -8.77 -17.27
N GLY A 216 -28.65 -10.05 -16.87
CA GLY A 216 -28.14 -10.42 -15.54
C GLY A 216 -26.71 -9.94 -15.28
N VAL A 217 -25.88 -9.81 -16.33
CA VAL A 217 -24.53 -9.24 -16.19
C VAL A 217 -24.62 -7.77 -15.77
N LEU A 218 -25.46 -6.99 -16.44
CA LEU A 218 -25.58 -5.55 -16.20
C LEU A 218 -26.17 -5.25 -14.82
N GLU A 219 -27.19 -6.02 -14.43
CA GLU A 219 -27.79 -5.92 -13.09
C GLU A 219 -26.78 -6.21 -11.98
N SER A 220 -25.91 -7.21 -12.18
CA SER A 220 -24.94 -7.62 -11.18
C SER A 220 -23.81 -6.60 -10.95
N VAL A 221 -23.41 -5.86 -11.99
CA VAL A 221 -22.26 -4.95 -11.92
C VAL A 221 -22.65 -3.47 -11.76
N ARG A 222 -23.93 -3.13 -11.97
CA ARG A 222 -24.41 -1.74 -12.04
C ARG A 222 -23.96 -0.88 -10.87
N VAL A 223 -24.25 -1.32 -9.64
CA VAL A 223 -23.98 -0.53 -8.43
C VAL A 223 -22.49 -0.29 -8.27
N ASP A 224 -21.66 -1.33 -8.40
CA ASP A 224 -20.19 -1.22 -8.29
C ASP A 224 -19.59 -0.33 -9.40
N VAL A 225 -20.13 -0.36 -10.62
CA VAL A 225 -19.69 0.54 -11.70
C VAL A 225 -20.05 1.99 -11.41
N GLU A 226 -21.29 2.25 -10.96
CA GLU A 226 -21.74 3.59 -10.58
C GLU A 226 -20.88 4.16 -9.43
N GLU A 227 -20.61 3.35 -8.40
CA GLU A 227 -19.71 3.72 -7.29
C GLU A 227 -18.27 3.94 -7.76
N THR A 228 -17.74 3.08 -8.63
CA THR A 228 -16.38 3.23 -9.16
C THR A 228 -16.25 4.50 -10.00
N LEU A 229 -17.23 4.82 -10.84
CA LEU A 229 -17.24 6.06 -11.63
C LEU A 229 -17.32 7.30 -10.74
N ALA A 230 -18.16 7.29 -9.71
CA ALA A 230 -18.25 8.38 -8.74
C ALA A 230 -16.93 8.57 -7.98
N PHE A 231 -16.29 7.46 -7.59
CA PHE A 231 -14.98 7.48 -6.96
C PHE A 231 -13.90 8.07 -7.88
N LEU A 232 -13.78 7.60 -9.13
CA LEU A 232 -12.80 8.15 -10.09
C LEU A 232 -13.04 9.63 -10.35
N ASP A 233 -14.30 10.05 -10.52
CA ASP A 233 -14.67 11.46 -10.69
C ASP A 233 -14.20 12.31 -9.50
N SER A 234 -14.39 11.83 -8.27
CA SER A 234 -13.97 12.56 -7.06
C SER A 234 -12.47 12.85 -7.00
N LEU A 235 -11.63 12.00 -7.61
CA LEU A 235 -10.18 12.19 -7.63
C LEU A 235 -9.72 13.25 -8.63
N ILE A 236 -10.51 13.52 -9.68
CA ILE A 236 -10.14 14.43 -10.78
C ILE A 236 -11.12 15.58 -10.99
N ARG A 237 -12.11 15.74 -10.09
CA ARG A 237 -13.16 16.75 -10.17
C ARG A 237 -12.62 18.17 -10.34
N ASP A 238 -11.68 18.57 -9.48
CA ASP A 238 -11.11 19.92 -9.51
C ASP A 238 -10.37 20.19 -10.83
N ARG A 239 -9.77 19.15 -11.43
CA ARG A 239 -9.09 19.25 -12.73
C ARG A 239 -10.08 19.36 -13.88
N LYS A 240 -11.16 18.58 -13.87
CA LYS A 240 -12.25 18.70 -14.85
C LYS A 240 -12.86 20.10 -14.80
N GLU A 241 -13.11 20.62 -13.60
CA GLU A 241 -13.67 21.96 -13.42
C GLU A 241 -12.71 23.04 -13.93
N ARG A 242 -11.42 22.93 -13.63
CA ARG A 242 -10.41 23.84 -14.19
C ARG A 242 -10.34 23.78 -15.72
N GLU A 243 -10.37 22.59 -16.32
CA GLU A 243 -10.41 22.45 -17.78
C GLU A 243 -11.68 23.10 -18.36
N ARG A 244 -12.83 22.92 -17.71
CA ARG A 244 -14.10 23.52 -18.14
C ARG A 244 -14.02 25.05 -18.18
N LEU A 245 -13.54 25.67 -17.10
CA LEU A 245 -13.38 27.13 -17.02
C LEU A 245 -12.43 27.66 -18.10
N LEU A 246 -11.29 26.99 -18.32
CA LEU A 246 -10.35 27.39 -19.38
C LEU A 246 -10.95 27.28 -20.79
N ARG A 247 -11.83 26.28 -21.03
CA ARG A 247 -12.56 26.16 -22.30
C ARG A 247 -13.62 27.26 -22.46
N GLU A 248 -14.34 27.59 -21.39
CA GLU A 248 -15.28 28.73 -21.38
C GLU A 248 -14.56 30.05 -21.67
N ASP A 249 -13.38 30.27 -21.09
CA ASP A 249 -12.55 31.43 -21.37
C ASP A 249 -12.09 31.48 -22.85
N LEU A 250 -11.78 30.32 -23.43
CA LEU A 250 -11.41 30.22 -24.86
C LEU A 250 -12.60 30.55 -25.76
N GLU A 251 -13.80 30.08 -25.43
CA GLU A 251 -15.04 30.41 -26.15
C GLU A 251 -15.37 31.90 -26.06
N ALA A 252 -15.25 32.48 -24.86
CA ALA A 252 -15.43 33.91 -24.64
C ALA A 252 -14.41 34.74 -25.44
N LEU A 253 -13.14 34.32 -25.45
CA LEU A 253 -12.08 34.95 -26.23
C LEU A 253 -12.39 34.89 -27.74
N GLN A 254 -12.90 33.76 -28.24
CA GLN A 254 -13.31 33.61 -29.63
C GLN A 254 -14.51 34.52 -29.97
N ALA A 255 -15.47 34.67 -29.06
CA ALA A 255 -16.59 35.59 -29.24
C ALA A 255 -16.12 37.04 -29.34
N ARG A 256 -15.24 37.50 -28.43
CA ARG A 256 -14.66 38.85 -28.44
C ARG A 256 -13.89 39.16 -29.73
N TYR A 257 -13.13 38.19 -30.24
CA TYR A 257 -12.46 38.35 -31.52
C TYR A 257 -13.45 38.51 -32.68
N LYS A 258 -14.52 37.70 -32.73
CA LYS A 258 -15.54 37.75 -33.79
C LYS A 258 -16.29 39.08 -33.84
N ILE A 259 -16.50 39.74 -32.69
CA ILE A 259 -17.15 41.05 -32.62
C ILE A 259 -16.16 42.23 -32.73
N GLY A 260 -14.88 41.95 -32.96
CA GLY A 260 -13.84 42.98 -33.18
C GLY A 260 -13.39 43.70 -31.91
N GLU A 261 -13.68 43.17 -30.72
CA GLU A 261 -13.23 43.77 -29.44
C GLU A 261 -11.72 43.60 -29.21
N ILE A 262 -11.09 42.60 -29.85
CA ILE A 262 -9.66 42.31 -29.72
C ILE A 262 -9.01 42.08 -31.09
N THR A 263 -7.72 42.34 -31.19
CA THR A 263 -6.97 42.13 -32.44
C THR A 263 -6.65 40.65 -32.66
N ILE A 264 -6.25 40.28 -33.88
CA ILE A 264 -5.82 38.92 -34.19
C ILE A 264 -4.57 38.50 -33.41
N GLU A 265 -3.63 39.42 -33.17
CA GLU A 265 -2.42 39.16 -32.40
C GLU A 265 -2.75 38.90 -30.93
N GLU A 266 -3.67 39.67 -30.34
CA GLU A 266 -4.12 39.47 -28.97
C GLU A 266 -4.89 38.16 -28.81
N TYR A 267 -5.73 37.82 -29.79
CA TYR A 267 -6.47 36.57 -29.84
C TYR A 267 -5.52 35.37 -29.89
N GLU A 268 -4.60 35.32 -30.86
CA GLU A 268 -3.70 34.16 -31.00
C GLU A 268 -2.75 34.02 -29.81
N ARG A 269 -2.27 35.13 -29.22
CA ARG A 269 -1.46 35.08 -27.99
C ARG A 269 -2.23 34.46 -26.83
N ARG A 270 -3.40 35.00 -26.48
CA ARG A 270 -4.21 34.50 -25.35
C ARG A 270 -4.73 33.08 -25.58
N LYS A 271 -5.11 32.75 -26.81
CA LYS A 271 -5.53 31.40 -27.19
C LYS A 271 -4.42 30.39 -26.94
N LYS A 272 -3.17 30.73 -27.30
CA LYS A 272 -2.02 29.85 -27.05
C LYS A 272 -1.77 29.67 -25.54
N GLU A 273 -1.82 30.76 -24.76
CA GLU A 273 -1.68 30.71 -23.29
C GLU A 273 -2.73 29.78 -22.65
N ILE A 274 -4.02 29.96 -23.00
CA ILE A 274 -5.10 29.12 -22.49
C ILE A 274 -4.93 27.66 -22.92
N GLN A 275 -4.53 27.41 -24.18
CA GLN A 275 -4.27 26.04 -24.67
C GLN A 275 -3.11 25.37 -23.93
N GLU A 276 -2.03 26.10 -23.62
CA GLU A 276 -0.93 25.61 -22.81
C GLU A 276 -1.37 25.29 -21.38
N GLU A 277 -2.25 26.11 -20.79
CA GLU A 277 -2.83 25.84 -19.48
C GLU A 277 -3.71 24.59 -19.48
N ILE A 278 -4.56 24.41 -20.49
CA ILE A 278 -5.37 23.19 -20.65
C ILE A 278 -4.46 21.96 -20.73
N GLY A 279 -3.34 22.04 -21.46
CA GLY A 279 -2.36 20.94 -21.54
C GLY A 279 -1.76 20.58 -20.18
N LYS A 280 -1.55 21.57 -19.30
CA LYS A 280 -1.01 21.36 -17.94
C LYS A 280 -2.02 20.76 -16.97
N VAL A 281 -3.34 20.85 -17.22
CA VAL A 281 -4.37 20.32 -16.31
C VAL A 281 -4.26 18.81 -16.11
N TRP A 282 -3.82 18.08 -17.14
CA TRP A 282 -3.74 16.61 -17.14
C TRP A 282 -2.31 16.06 -17.12
N SER A 283 -1.32 16.96 -17.07
CA SER A 283 0.07 16.64 -16.74
C SER A 283 0.22 16.38 -15.25
#